data_AF-A0A7S1Z987-F1
#
_entry.id   AF-A0A7S1Z987-F1
#
_cell.length_a   1.000
_cell.length_b   1.000
_cell.length_c   1.000
_cell.angle_alpha   90.00
_cell.angle_beta   90.00
_cell.angle_gamma   90.00
#
_symmetry.space_group_name_H-M   'P 1'
#
loop_
_entity.id
_entity.type
_entity.pdbx_description
1 polymer ?
#
loop_
_entity_poly.entity_id
_entity_poly.type
_entity_poly.pdbx_seq_one_letter_code
_entity_poly.pdbx_strand_id
1 'polypeptide(L)'
;LNGGLTKLAEAADAVDRMQVELREKKVTVDGKTSEVEELIEVIQQKTKIATESSEEASKKQEAAESQSKIIAQEKAKADSALMEALPAVEAAAEALNNIRREDLQELKAFNNPSIHVKIVCQLCTVLRPTGEKLDDSWGDSRKM
;
A
#
# COMPACT_ATOMS: atom_id res chain seq x y z
N LEU A 1 -1.51 -94.61 -12.81
CA LEU A 1 -2.28 -93.94 -11.75
C LEU A 1 -1.45 -92.97 -10.88
N ASN A 2 -0.14 -93.20 -10.66
CA ASN A 2 0.68 -92.33 -9.80
C ASN A 2 0.91 -90.89 -10.30
N GLY A 3 1.05 -90.66 -11.61
CA GLY A 3 1.39 -89.32 -12.14
C GLY A 3 0.32 -88.24 -11.93
N GLY A 4 -0.97 -88.62 -11.91
CA GLY A 4 -2.07 -87.66 -11.69
C GLY A 4 -2.15 -87.20 -10.23
N LEU A 5 -1.84 -88.08 -9.28
CA LEU A 5 -1.78 -87.76 -7.86
C LEU A 5 -0.61 -86.82 -7.56
N THR A 6 0.56 -87.07 -8.16
CA THR A 6 1.74 -86.19 -8.03
C THR A 6 1.47 -84.78 -8.58
N LYS A 7 0.83 -84.67 -9.75
CA LYS A 7 0.46 -83.38 -10.34
C LYS A 7 -0.55 -82.60 -9.50
N LEU A 8 -1.51 -83.28 -8.87
CA LEU A 8 -2.45 -82.66 -7.92
C LEU A 8 -1.74 -82.14 -6.67
N ALA A 9 -0.77 -82.89 -6.15
CA ALA A 9 0.04 -82.45 -5.01
C ALA A 9 0.91 -81.24 -5.37
N GLU A 10 1.59 -81.25 -6.52
CA GLU A 10 2.38 -80.11 -7.02
C GLU A 10 1.53 -78.86 -7.25
N ALA A 11 0.31 -79.03 -7.79
CA ALA A 11 -0.63 -77.93 -7.99
C ALA A 11 -1.12 -77.34 -6.67
N ALA A 12 -1.41 -78.18 -5.67
CA ALA A 12 -1.78 -77.72 -4.32
C ALA A 12 -0.63 -76.91 -3.69
N ASP A 13 0.59 -77.42 -3.76
CA ASP A 13 1.81 -76.78 -3.27
C ASP A 13 2.08 -75.42 -3.97
N ALA A 14 1.81 -75.33 -5.27
CA ALA A 14 1.92 -74.10 -6.03
C ALA A 14 0.84 -73.09 -5.65
N VAL A 15 -0.40 -73.54 -5.42
CA VAL A 15 -1.50 -72.69 -4.96
C VAL A 15 -1.20 -72.13 -3.57
N ASP A 16 -0.69 -72.95 -2.65
CA ASP A 16 -0.32 -72.49 -1.31
C ASP A 16 0.79 -71.43 -1.35
N ARG A 17 1.83 -71.63 -2.17
CA ARG A 17 2.86 -70.61 -2.41
C ARG A 17 2.28 -69.32 -2.97
N MET A 18 1.37 -69.41 -3.94
CA MET A 18 0.75 -68.24 -4.56
C MET A 18 -0.15 -67.47 -3.58
N GLN A 19 -0.83 -68.17 -2.66
CA GLN A 19 -1.65 -67.55 -1.62
C GLN A 19 -0.81 -66.78 -0.59
N VAL A 20 0.38 -67.30 -0.24
CA VAL A 20 1.32 -66.61 0.64
C VAL A 20 1.81 -65.32 -0.02
N GLU A 21 2.29 -65.40 -1.28
CA GLU A 21 2.73 -64.21 -2.02
C GLU A 21 1.61 -63.17 -2.21
N LEU A 22 0.37 -63.62 -2.48
CA LEU A 22 -0.77 -62.71 -2.61
C LEU A 22 -1.02 -61.95 -1.32
N ARG A 23 -0.88 -62.62 -0.17
CA ARG A 23 -1.13 -62.03 1.14
C ARG A 23 -0.09 -60.96 1.47
N GLU A 24 1.19 -61.22 1.17
CA GLU A 24 2.28 -60.24 1.34
C GLU A 24 2.12 -59.03 0.43
N LYS A 25 1.79 -59.26 -0.85
CA LYS A 25 1.53 -58.17 -1.80
C LYS A 25 0.31 -57.35 -1.40
N LYS A 26 -0.74 -57.98 -0.86
CA LYS A 26 -1.93 -57.27 -0.38
C LYS A 26 -1.61 -56.32 0.76
N VAL A 27 -0.83 -56.74 1.76
CA VAL A 27 -0.38 -55.85 2.86
C VAL A 27 0.39 -54.65 2.31
N THR A 28 1.25 -54.88 1.31
CA THR A 28 2.03 -53.80 0.67
C THR A 28 1.13 -52.82 -0.10
N VAL A 29 0.14 -53.34 -0.83
CA VAL A 29 -0.82 -52.52 -1.59
C VAL A 29 -1.69 -51.69 -0.65
N ASP A 30 -2.22 -52.31 0.42
CA ASP A 30 -3.06 -51.64 1.40
C ASP A 30 -2.28 -50.51 2.10
N GLY A 31 -1.03 -50.75 2.49
CA GLY A 31 -0.15 -49.72 3.06
C GLY A 31 0.11 -48.55 2.10
N LYS A 32 0.46 -48.83 0.84
CA LYS A 32 0.66 -47.79 -0.18
C LYS A 32 -0.61 -47.02 -0.52
N THR A 33 -1.76 -47.68 -0.46
CA THR A 33 -3.06 -47.03 -0.69
C THR A 33 -3.31 -46.00 0.41
N SER A 34 -3.07 -46.36 1.68
CA SER A 34 -3.17 -45.44 2.82
C SER A 34 -2.23 -44.23 2.68
N GLU A 35 -0.97 -44.45 2.30
CA GLU A 35 -0.01 -43.35 2.08
C GLU A 35 -0.45 -42.39 0.96
N VAL A 36 -1.04 -42.92 -0.11
CA VAL A 36 -1.56 -42.11 -1.22
C VAL A 36 -2.79 -41.32 -0.79
N GLU A 37 -3.69 -41.90 0.01
CA GLU A 37 -4.86 -41.20 0.56
C GLU A 37 -4.44 -40.03 1.46
N GLU A 38 -3.49 -40.24 2.37
CA GLU A 38 -2.92 -39.17 3.20
C GLU A 38 -2.28 -38.06 2.34
N LEU A 39 -1.53 -38.45 1.30
CA LEU A 39 -0.93 -37.48 0.39
C LEU A 39 -1.98 -36.65 -0.37
N ILE A 40 -3.09 -37.27 -0.78
CA ILE A 40 -4.19 -36.57 -1.45
C ILE A 40 -4.79 -35.52 -0.51
N GLU A 41 -5.02 -35.85 0.76
CA GLU A 41 -5.53 -34.87 1.74
C GLU A 41 -4.59 -33.67 1.90
N VAL A 42 -3.29 -33.92 2.01
CA VAL A 42 -2.28 -32.84 2.12
C VAL A 42 -2.27 -31.97 0.86
N ILE A 43 -2.36 -32.57 -0.32
CA ILE A 43 -2.42 -31.83 -1.60
C ILE A 43 -3.68 -30.97 -1.65
N GLN A 44 -4.84 -31.50 -1.25
CA GLN A 44 -6.09 -30.74 -1.24
C GLN A 44 -6.01 -29.54 -0.29
N GLN A 45 -5.48 -29.73 0.92
CA GLN A 45 -5.30 -28.63 1.88
C GLN A 45 -4.36 -27.56 1.34
N LYS A 46 -3.19 -27.94 0.82
CA LYS A 46 -2.22 -26.99 0.26
C LYS A 46 -2.77 -26.26 -0.96
N THR A 47 -3.50 -26.96 -1.82
CA THR A 47 -4.14 -26.36 -3.00
C THR A 47 -5.15 -25.30 -2.57
N LYS A 48 -6.00 -25.60 -1.57
CA LYS A 48 -6.98 -24.65 -1.04
C LYS A 48 -6.32 -23.38 -0.49
N ILE A 49 -5.27 -23.53 0.31
CA ILE A 49 -4.53 -22.39 0.87
C ILE A 49 -3.90 -21.55 -0.25
N ALA A 50 -3.30 -22.20 -1.25
CA ALA A 50 -2.69 -21.51 -2.38
C ALA A 50 -3.72 -20.74 -3.22
N THR A 51 -4.90 -21.33 -3.46
CA THR A 51 -5.98 -20.65 -4.19
C THR A 51 -6.52 -19.45 -3.42
N GLU A 52 -6.78 -19.59 -2.12
CA GLU A 52 -7.28 -18.49 -1.28
C GLU A 52 -6.26 -17.34 -1.21
N SER A 53 -4.98 -17.66 -1.03
CA SER A 53 -3.90 -16.66 -1.01
C SER A 53 -3.75 -15.95 -2.36
N SER A 54 -3.90 -16.67 -3.48
CA SER A 54 -3.82 -16.09 -4.82
C SER A 54 -4.98 -15.13 -5.09
N GLU A 55 -6.20 -15.51 -4.70
CA GLU A 55 -7.37 -14.65 -4.82
C GLU A 55 -7.25 -13.37 -3.96
N GLU A 56 -6.75 -13.49 -2.72
CA GLU A 56 -6.52 -12.33 -1.86
C GLU A 56 -5.45 -11.40 -2.45
N ALA A 57 -4.36 -11.95 -3.00
CA ALA A 57 -3.33 -11.18 -3.66
C ALA A 57 -3.86 -10.42 -4.89
N SER A 58 -4.67 -11.08 -5.73
CA SER A 58 -5.30 -10.45 -6.91
C SER A 58 -6.19 -9.28 -6.51
N LYS A 59 -7.05 -9.46 -5.50
CA LYS A 59 -7.93 -8.38 -4.99
C LYS A 59 -7.13 -7.20 -4.45
N LYS A 60 -6.06 -7.46 -3.70
CA LYS A 60 -5.18 -6.39 -3.19
C LYS A 60 -4.46 -5.66 -4.32
N GLN A 61 -4.02 -6.39 -5.35
CA GLN A 61 -3.38 -5.79 -6.52
C GLN A 61 -4.34 -4.86 -7.27
N GLU A 62 -5.57 -5.31 -7.56
CA GLU A 62 -6.58 -4.48 -8.21
C GLU A 62 -6.91 -3.21 -7.41
N ALA A 63 -7.04 -3.34 -6.08
CA ALA A 63 -7.26 -2.20 -5.19
C ALA A 63 -6.07 -1.22 -5.21
N ALA A 64 -4.84 -1.72 -5.17
CA ALA A 64 -3.63 -0.89 -5.23
C ALA A 64 -3.47 -0.18 -6.58
N GLU A 65 -3.80 -0.83 -7.68
CA GLU A 65 -3.81 -0.24 -9.02
C GLU A 65 -4.85 0.87 -9.14
N SER A 66 -6.07 0.66 -8.62
CA SER A 66 -7.11 1.68 -8.56
C SER A 66 -6.67 2.90 -7.74
N GLN A 67 -6.14 2.66 -6.54
CA GLN A 67 -5.66 3.73 -5.67
C GLN A 67 -4.48 4.51 -6.30
N SER A 68 -3.59 3.82 -7.00
CA SER A 68 -2.46 4.46 -7.69
C SER A 68 -2.95 5.43 -8.79
N LYS A 69 -4.02 5.09 -9.51
CA LYS A 69 -4.62 5.99 -10.51
C LYS A 69 -5.20 7.24 -9.86
N ILE A 70 -5.91 7.09 -8.75
CA ILE A 70 -6.49 8.23 -7.99
C ILE A 70 -5.36 9.14 -7.49
N ILE A 71 -4.33 8.56 -6.87
CA ILE A 71 -3.17 9.33 -6.37
C ILE A 71 -2.50 10.10 -7.51
N ALA A 72 -2.31 9.47 -8.67
CA ALA A 72 -1.70 10.13 -9.83
C ALA A 72 -2.53 11.33 -10.32
N GLN A 73 -3.86 11.20 -10.35
CA GLN A 73 -4.77 12.28 -10.76
C GLN A 73 -4.75 13.45 -9.76
N GLU A 74 -4.90 13.15 -8.46
CA GLU A 74 -4.90 14.18 -7.42
C GLU A 74 -3.54 14.88 -7.33
N LYS A 75 -2.44 14.14 -7.47
CA LYS A 75 -1.10 14.72 -7.54
C LYS A 75 -0.97 15.67 -8.72
N ALA A 76 -1.39 15.25 -9.92
CA ALA A 76 -1.30 16.11 -11.11
C ALA A 76 -2.12 17.40 -10.94
N LYS A 77 -3.29 17.32 -10.30
CA LYS A 77 -4.12 18.49 -9.99
C LYS A 77 -3.44 19.42 -8.97
N ALA A 78 -2.85 18.87 -7.92
CA ALA A 78 -2.11 19.64 -6.92
C ALA A 78 -0.88 20.32 -7.52
N ASP A 79 -0.11 19.59 -8.34
CA ASP A 79 1.09 20.11 -9.01
C ASP A 79 0.72 21.23 -9.99
N SER A 80 -0.39 21.11 -10.73
CA SER A 80 -0.90 22.18 -11.60
C SER A 80 -1.25 23.45 -10.82
N ALA A 81 -2.00 23.32 -9.73
CA ALA A 81 -2.38 24.46 -8.89
C ALA A 81 -1.14 25.13 -8.26
N LEU A 82 -0.13 24.34 -7.88
CA LEU A 82 1.13 24.86 -7.39
C LEU A 82 1.89 25.62 -8.47
N MET A 83 2.00 25.07 -9.69
CA MET A 83 2.65 25.73 -10.82
C MET A 83 1.96 27.04 -11.22
N GLU A 84 0.64 27.12 -11.09
CA GLU A 84 -0.11 28.37 -11.31
C GLU A 84 0.16 29.41 -10.22
N ALA A 85 0.36 28.97 -8.96
CA ALA A 85 0.61 29.86 -7.83
C ALA A 85 2.05 30.39 -7.77
N LEU A 86 3.04 29.59 -8.20
CA LEU A 86 4.47 29.95 -8.10
C LEU A 86 4.84 31.29 -8.76
N PRO A 87 4.42 31.59 -10.01
CA PRO A 87 4.74 32.86 -10.65
C PRO A 87 4.19 34.08 -9.89
N ALA A 88 3.00 33.95 -9.29
CA ALA A 88 2.41 35.04 -8.51
C ALA A 88 3.19 35.30 -7.21
N VAL A 89 3.69 34.23 -6.57
CA VAL A 89 4.53 34.33 -5.37
C VAL A 89 5.89 34.92 -5.70
N GLU A 90 6.52 34.49 -6.78
CA GLU A 90 7.81 35.03 -7.25
C GLU A 90 7.69 36.51 -7.61
N ALA A 91 6.66 36.89 -8.37
CA ALA A 91 6.40 38.29 -8.70
C ALA A 91 6.16 39.15 -7.45
N ALA A 92 5.44 38.63 -6.44
CA ALA A 92 5.25 39.31 -5.17
C ALA A 92 6.59 39.49 -4.42
N ALA A 93 7.45 38.46 -4.40
CA ALA A 93 8.77 38.54 -3.77
C ALA A 93 9.67 39.56 -4.47
N GLU A 94 9.66 39.61 -5.81
CA GLU A 94 10.37 40.63 -6.58
C GLU A 94 9.85 42.04 -6.33
N ALA A 95 8.53 42.22 -6.24
CA ALA A 95 7.93 43.50 -5.90
C ALA A 95 8.36 44.00 -4.50
N LEU A 96 8.46 43.09 -3.52
CA LEU A 96 8.96 43.42 -2.18
C LEU A 96 10.44 43.86 -2.20
N ASN A 97 11.27 43.27 -3.06
CA ASN A 97 12.67 43.69 -3.23
C ASN A 97 12.83 45.11 -3.78
N ASN A 98 11.80 45.64 -4.45
CA ASN A 98 11.80 47.01 -4.97
C ASN A 98 11.39 48.07 -3.93
N ILE A 99 10.91 47.67 -2.75
CA ILE A 99 10.52 48.59 -1.67
C ILE A 99 11.80 49.09 -0.98
N ARG A 100 11.94 50.42 -0.91
CA ARG A 100 13.11 51.05 -0.30
C ARG A 100 12.85 51.36 1.18
N ARG A 101 13.94 51.60 1.91
CA ARG A 101 13.85 51.95 3.33
C ARG A 101 13.11 53.27 3.54
N GLU A 102 13.27 54.21 2.63
CA GLU A 102 12.64 55.53 2.66
C GLU A 102 11.12 55.41 2.57
N ASP A 103 10.62 54.53 1.70
CA ASP A 103 9.18 54.26 1.54
C ASP A 103 8.57 53.73 2.86
N LEU A 104 9.31 52.86 3.56
CA LEU A 104 8.90 52.34 4.87
C LEU A 104 8.96 53.39 5.98
N GLN A 105 9.90 54.34 5.90
CA GLN A 105 9.98 55.46 6.85
C GLN A 105 8.81 56.43 6.67
N GLU A 106 8.43 56.73 5.42
CA GLU A 106 7.24 57.53 5.11
C GLU A 106 5.97 56.84 5.63
N LEU A 107 5.85 55.53 5.40
CA LEU A 107 4.73 54.72 5.89
C LEU A 107 4.58 54.80 7.43
N LYS A 108 5.70 54.75 8.16
CA LYS A 108 5.72 54.86 9.64
C LYS A 108 5.39 56.25 10.15
N ALA A 109 5.59 57.29 9.33
CA ALA A 109 5.30 58.68 9.68
C ALA A 109 3.80 59.01 9.61
N PHE A 110 2.96 58.15 9.01
CA PHE A 110 1.52 58.39 8.97
C PHE A 110 0.87 58.37 10.36
N ASN A 111 0.29 59.51 10.72
CA ASN A 111 -0.53 59.64 11.93
C ASN A 111 -1.89 58.94 11.78
N ASN A 112 -2.47 58.96 10.58
CA ASN A 112 -3.73 58.29 10.28
C ASN A 112 -3.78 57.83 8.81
N PRO A 113 -3.25 56.64 8.48
CA PRO A 113 -3.25 56.14 7.12
C PRO A 113 -4.66 55.82 6.61
N SER A 114 -4.79 55.72 5.29
CA SER A 114 -6.02 55.28 4.65
C SER A 114 -6.39 53.85 5.06
N ILE A 115 -7.66 53.50 4.93
CA ILE A 115 -8.16 52.19 5.37
C ILE A 115 -7.45 51.02 4.68
N HIS A 116 -7.14 51.15 3.38
CA HIS A 116 -6.43 50.13 2.61
C HIS A 116 -5.02 49.89 3.14
N VAL A 117 -4.29 50.97 3.47
CA VAL A 117 -2.94 50.87 4.01
C VAL A 117 -2.96 50.21 5.40
N LYS A 118 -3.93 50.56 6.24
CA LYS A 118 -4.11 49.92 7.55
C LYS A 118 -4.34 48.42 7.44
N ILE A 119 -5.25 48.00 6.56
CA ILE A 119 -5.58 46.58 6.37
C ILE A 119 -4.35 45.78 5.92
N VAL A 120 -3.62 46.26 4.91
CA VAL A 120 -2.41 45.57 4.43
C VAL A 120 -1.36 45.46 5.54
N CYS A 121 -1.15 46.55 6.28
CA CYS A 121 -0.19 46.59 7.36
C CYS A 121 -0.55 45.66 8.54
N GLN A 122 -1.85 45.59 8.89
CA GLN A 122 -2.36 44.67 9.90
C GLN A 122 -2.17 43.22 9.47
N LEU A 123 -2.51 42.88 8.21
CA LEU A 123 -2.30 41.53 7.66
C LEU A 123 -0.83 41.11 7.72
N CYS A 124 0.10 42.00 7.34
CA CYS A 124 1.53 41.73 7.46
C CYS A 124 1.97 41.49 8.92
N THR A 125 1.35 42.20 9.88
CA THR A 125 1.65 42.07 11.30
C THR A 125 1.18 40.73 11.86
N VAL A 126 -0.03 40.29 11.49
CA VAL A 126 -0.62 39.00 11.93
C VAL A 126 0.10 37.79 11.33
N LEU A 127 0.52 37.88 10.06
CA LEU A 127 1.22 36.78 9.38
C LEU A 127 2.70 36.68 9.76
N ARG A 128 3.24 37.66 10.50
CA ARG A 128 4.65 37.70 10.87
C ARG A 128 4.95 36.66 11.97
N PRO A 129 5.91 35.75 11.79
CA PRO A 129 6.29 34.78 12.82
C PRO A 129 7.18 35.44 13.88
N THR A 130 6.60 36.34 14.68
CA THR A 130 7.32 37.08 15.74
C THR A 130 7.18 36.46 17.13
N GLY A 131 6.25 35.51 17.32
CA GLY A 131 5.97 34.91 18.62
C GLY A 131 5.25 35.84 19.61
N GLU A 132 5.09 37.11 19.26
CA GLU A 132 4.32 38.11 20.00
C GLU A 132 2.91 38.19 19.43
N LYS A 133 1.89 38.20 20.30
CA LYS A 133 0.52 38.52 19.88
C LYS A 133 0.42 40.03 19.73
N LEU A 134 0.49 40.50 18.50
CA LEU A 134 0.25 41.90 18.15
C LEU A 134 -1.26 42.07 17.88
N ASP A 135 -1.85 43.13 18.42
CA ASP A 135 -3.26 43.43 18.20
C ASP A 135 -3.47 44.04 16.80
N ASP A 136 -4.72 44.01 16.31
CA ASP A 136 -5.13 44.63 15.03
C ASP A 136 -5.14 46.17 15.09
N SER A 137 -4.12 46.78 15.71
CA SER A 137 -3.99 48.21 15.90
C SER A 137 -2.97 48.82 14.93
N TRP A 138 -3.21 50.06 14.50
CA TRP A 138 -2.22 50.82 13.72
C TRP A 138 -0.92 51.02 14.52
N GLY A 139 -1.01 51.12 15.85
CA GLY A 139 0.16 51.28 16.72
C GLY A 139 1.11 50.09 16.64
N ASP A 140 0.58 48.88 16.61
CA ASP A 140 1.39 47.66 16.48
C ASP A 140 1.86 47.43 15.05
N SER A 141 1.02 47.79 14.07
CA SER A 141 1.41 47.85 12.66
C SER A 141 2.55 48.83 12.38
N ARG A 142 2.82 49.83 13.23
CA ARG A 142 4.00 50.71 13.04
C ARG A 142 5.30 50.08 13.53
N LYS A 143 5.22 49.04 14.36
CA LYS A 143 6.38 48.38 14.99
C LYS A 143 7.05 47.35 14.08
N MET A 144 6.49 47.06 12.90
CA MET A 144 7.09 46.10 11.96
C MET A 144 8.47 46.51 11.46
#